data_AF-A0A0K8THU8-F1
#
_entry.id   AF-A0A0K8THU8-F1
#
_cell.length_a   1.000
_cell.length_b   1.000
_cell.length_c   1.000
_cell.angle_alpha   90.00
_cell.angle_beta   90.00
_cell.angle_gamma   90.00
#
_symmetry.space_group_name_H-M   'P 1'
#
loop_
_entity.id
_entity.type
_entity.pdbx_description
1 polymer ?
#
loop_
_entity_poly.entity_id
_entity_poly.type
_entity_poly.pdbx_seq_one_letter_code
_entity_poly.pdbx_strand_id
1 'polypeptide(L)'
;MLVYLFALLALAKSVSPGTFFVPLNCYSDERVFDCSTQNLEFAPPIPPQVESAALNDNQIRSIDPILPPALQDLDLSNNALNHLELNSGSLFSLKVSGNPLLTLKLNLSGLVVLNASSCSISFLPPGFFELLPRLEVLDLSGNEKLRAIPPNHLQQLFIQSEDEGNCDVLREKDEVK
;
A
#
# COMPACT_ATOMS: atom_id res chain seq x y z
N MET A 1 -19.35 13.47 -43.10
CA MET A 1 -19.35 14.83 -42.54
C MET A 1 -19.62 14.70 -41.05
N LEU A 2 -18.55 14.93 -40.28
CA LEU A 2 -18.34 15.05 -38.82
C LEU A 2 -19.17 14.26 -37.80
N VAL A 3 -18.40 13.73 -36.86
CA VAL A 3 -18.70 12.83 -35.75
C VAL A 3 -19.28 13.61 -34.56
N TYR A 4 -20.16 12.95 -33.82
CA TYR A 4 -20.80 13.39 -32.58
C TYR A 4 -19.83 14.03 -31.58
N LEU A 5 -20.10 15.28 -31.21
CA LEU A 5 -19.43 16.00 -30.13
C LEU A 5 -20.38 16.04 -28.92
N PHE A 6 -20.16 15.15 -27.95
CA PHE A 6 -20.70 15.30 -26.60
C PHE A 6 -19.53 15.51 -25.65
N ALA A 7 -19.33 16.76 -25.23
CA ALA A 7 -18.55 17.09 -24.05
C ALA A 7 -19.44 17.96 -23.16
N LEU A 8 -20.07 17.34 -22.17
CA LEU A 8 -20.80 18.04 -21.11
C LEU A 8 -19.78 18.63 -20.14
N LEU A 9 -19.88 19.94 -19.98
CA LEU A 9 -19.09 20.78 -19.08
C LEU A 9 -19.26 20.34 -17.63
N ALA A 10 -18.21 19.77 -17.03
CA ALA A 10 -18.07 19.69 -15.58
C ALA A 10 -17.32 20.94 -15.07
N LEU A 11 -17.93 21.63 -14.12
CA LEU A 11 -17.47 22.90 -13.56
C LEU A 11 -16.14 22.75 -12.81
N ALA A 12 -15.04 23.17 -13.44
CA ALA A 12 -13.75 23.31 -12.78
C ALA A 12 -13.82 24.45 -11.74
N LYS A 13 -13.65 24.13 -10.46
CA LYS A 13 -13.40 25.15 -9.43
C LYS A 13 -11.91 25.54 -9.46
N SER A 14 -11.69 26.83 -9.74
CA SER A 14 -10.46 27.65 -9.60
C SER A 14 -9.10 26.98 -9.87
N VAL A 15 -8.52 27.36 -11.02
CA VAL A 15 -7.23 26.88 -11.55
C VAL A 15 -6.08 27.81 -11.13
N SER A 16 -5.12 27.29 -10.37
CA SER A 16 -3.80 27.89 -10.11
C SER A 16 -2.75 27.31 -11.09
N PRO A 17 -1.66 28.00 -11.46
CA PRO A 17 -0.67 27.43 -12.38
C PRO A 17 0.13 26.32 -11.67
N GLY A 18 0.00 25.07 -12.13
CA GLY A 18 0.63 23.88 -11.52
C GLY A 18 -0.30 22.67 -11.32
N THR A 19 -1.53 22.70 -11.87
CA THR A 19 -2.57 21.69 -11.60
C THR A 19 -2.17 20.28 -12.02
N PHE A 20 -1.90 19.42 -11.03
CA PHE A 20 -2.16 17.99 -11.12
C PHE A 20 -3.66 17.78 -11.42
N PHE A 21 -3.99 16.97 -12.42
CA PHE A 21 -5.37 16.57 -12.68
C PHE A 21 -5.77 15.54 -11.61
N VAL A 22 -6.41 16.03 -10.55
CA VAL A 22 -7.05 15.17 -9.55
C VAL A 22 -8.33 14.59 -10.18
N PRO A 23 -8.55 13.26 -10.20
CA PRO A 23 -9.80 12.68 -10.68
C PRO A 23 -11.01 13.31 -9.97
N LEU A 24 -12.16 13.42 -10.67
CA LEU A 24 -13.31 14.26 -10.29
C LEU A 24 -13.89 14.00 -8.87
N ASN A 25 -13.48 12.93 -8.20
CA ASN A 25 -14.01 12.51 -6.91
C ASN A 25 -12.93 12.27 -5.84
N CYS A 26 -11.68 12.59 -6.12
CA CYS A 26 -10.63 12.54 -5.12
C CYS A 26 -10.55 13.86 -4.35
N TYR A 27 -10.23 13.75 -3.06
CA TYR A 27 -9.88 14.86 -2.20
C TYR A 27 -8.35 15.04 -2.17
N SER A 28 -7.90 16.29 -2.18
CA SER A 28 -6.48 16.60 -2.02
C SER A 28 -6.32 17.94 -1.29
N ASP A 29 -5.43 17.97 -0.31
CA ASP A 29 -4.94 19.19 0.31
C ASP A 29 -3.39 19.22 0.35
N GLU A 30 -2.81 20.00 1.25
CA GLU A 30 -1.35 20.16 1.38
C GLU A 30 -0.65 18.91 1.95
N ARG A 31 -1.36 18.01 2.64
CA ARG A 31 -0.78 16.83 3.29
C ARG A 31 -1.46 15.52 2.94
N VAL A 32 -2.72 15.56 2.55
CA VAL A 32 -3.57 14.38 2.35
C VAL A 32 -4.02 14.33 0.91
N PHE A 33 -3.94 13.14 0.32
CA PHE A 33 -4.51 12.80 -0.97
C PHE A 33 -5.39 11.56 -0.82
N ASP A 34 -6.70 11.70 -0.98
CA ASP A 34 -7.66 10.62 -0.81
C ASP A 34 -8.43 10.38 -2.11
N CYS A 35 -8.18 9.23 -2.72
CA CYS A 35 -8.89 8.69 -3.86
C CYS A 35 -9.51 7.32 -3.53
N SER A 36 -9.85 7.06 -2.27
CA SER A 36 -10.44 5.80 -1.86
C SER A 36 -11.85 5.61 -2.43
N THR A 37 -12.25 4.37 -2.70
CA THR A 37 -13.62 4.01 -3.15
C THR A 37 -14.06 4.74 -4.44
N GLN A 38 -13.15 4.88 -5.42
CA GLN A 38 -13.41 5.62 -6.66
C GLN A 38 -13.52 4.72 -7.90
N ASN A 39 -13.55 3.39 -7.73
CA ASN A 39 -13.54 2.40 -8.83
C ASN A 39 -12.40 2.64 -9.84
N LEU A 40 -11.23 3.08 -9.37
CA LEU A 40 -10.09 3.38 -10.22
C LEU A 40 -9.40 2.10 -10.68
N GLU A 41 -9.23 1.92 -12.00
CA GLU A 41 -8.41 0.83 -12.55
C GLU A 41 -6.91 1.19 -12.60
N PHE A 42 -6.60 2.49 -12.58
CA PHE A 42 -5.25 3.03 -12.66
C PHE A 42 -4.99 3.97 -11.48
N ALA A 43 -3.82 3.84 -10.85
CA ALA A 43 -3.41 4.75 -9.78
C ALA A 43 -3.24 6.17 -10.35
N PRO A 44 -3.91 7.19 -9.78
CA PRO A 44 -3.66 8.57 -10.15
C PRO A 44 -2.29 8.99 -9.62
N PRO A 45 -1.61 9.93 -10.30
CA PRO A 45 -0.35 10.50 -9.80
C PRO A 45 -0.54 11.10 -8.40
N ILE A 46 0.25 10.63 -7.43
CA ILE A 46 0.23 11.15 -6.06
C ILE A 46 0.93 12.53 -6.07
N PRO A 47 0.29 13.60 -5.53
CA PRO A 47 0.92 14.92 -5.49
C PRO A 47 2.25 14.91 -4.72
N PRO A 48 3.28 15.66 -5.16
CA PRO A 48 4.63 15.56 -4.57
C PRO A 48 4.73 16.06 -3.12
N GLN A 49 3.81 16.92 -2.69
CA GLN A 49 3.81 17.56 -1.37
C GLN A 49 3.10 16.75 -0.28
N VAL A 50 2.29 15.75 -0.64
CA VAL A 50 1.46 15.07 0.36
C VAL A 50 2.27 14.09 1.20
N GLU A 51 1.90 13.98 2.47
CA GLU A 51 2.48 13.09 3.45
C GLU A 51 1.68 11.78 3.59
N SER A 52 0.38 11.83 3.27
CA SER A 52 -0.53 10.68 3.35
C SER A 52 -1.33 10.52 2.06
N ALA A 53 -1.37 9.31 1.51
CA ALA A 53 -2.15 8.97 0.33
C ALA A 53 -3.03 7.73 0.58
N ALA A 54 -4.34 7.86 0.35
CA ALA A 54 -5.32 6.79 0.40
C ALA A 54 -5.82 6.47 -1.01
N LEU A 55 -5.50 5.28 -1.49
CA LEU A 55 -5.92 4.72 -2.79
C LEU A 55 -6.68 3.40 -2.63
N ASN A 56 -7.13 3.08 -1.41
CA ASN A 56 -7.81 1.85 -1.07
C ASN A 56 -9.20 1.70 -1.71
N ASP A 57 -9.71 0.47 -1.74
CA ASP A 57 -11.05 0.14 -2.25
C ASP A 57 -11.25 0.58 -3.71
N ASN A 58 -10.27 0.25 -4.55
CA ASN A 58 -10.29 0.51 -5.98
C ASN A 58 -10.01 -0.79 -6.76
N GLN A 59 -9.69 -0.68 -8.05
CA GLN A 59 -9.38 -1.81 -8.94
C GLN A 59 -7.97 -1.66 -9.53
N ILE A 60 -7.07 -0.98 -8.81
CA ILE A 60 -5.73 -0.63 -9.26
C ILE A 60 -4.91 -1.90 -9.42
N ARG A 61 -4.27 -2.06 -10.58
CA ARG A 61 -3.42 -3.22 -10.88
C ARG A 61 -1.93 -2.94 -10.79
N SER A 62 -1.55 -1.67 -10.77
CA SER A 62 -0.17 -1.20 -10.71
C SER A 62 -0.10 0.22 -10.19
N ILE A 63 1.00 0.55 -9.52
CA ILE A 63 1.38 1.90 -9.10
C ILE A 63 2.79 2.22 -9.60
N ASP A 64 3.12 3.50 -9.72
CA ASP A 64 4.48 3.94 -9.98
C ASP A 64 5.40 3.49 -8.82
N PRO A 65 6.52 2.79 -9.09
CA PRO A 65 7.46 2.37 -8.05
C PRO A 65 8.15 3.53 -7.34
N ILE A 66 8.19 4.72 -7.95
CA ILE A 66 8.80 5.92 -7.40
C ILE A 66 7.73 6.73 -6.69
N LEU A 67 7.76 6.69 -5.35
CA LEU A 67 6.84 7.45 -4.51
C LEU A 67 7.34 8.88 -4.28
N PRO A 68 6.43 9.84 -4.02
CA PRO A 68 6.81 11.18 -3.59
C PRO A 68 7.72 11.18 -2.35
N PRO A 69 8.74 12.06 -2.30
CA PRO A 69 9.71 12.08 -1.20
C PRO A 69 9.12 12.54 0.14
N ALA A 70 7.98 13.22 0.14
CA ALA A 70 7.26 13.63 1.34
C ALA A 70 6.31 12.54 1.87
N LEU A 71 6.00 11.53 1.06
CA LEU A 71 5.01 10.51 1.39
C LEU A 71 5.54 9.61 2.52
N GLN A 72 4.73 9.52 3.58
CA GLN A 72 4.98 8.76 4.80
C GLN A 72 3.96 7.64 4.97
N ASP A 73 2.69 7.88 4.61
CA ASP A 73 1.62 6.88 4.73
C ASP A 73 1.00 6.59 3.36
N LEU A 74 0.93 5.31 2.99
CA LEU A 74 0.29 4.86 1.75
C LEU A 74 -0.67 3.69 2.02
N ASP A 75 -1.94 3.90 1.69
CA ASP A 75 -2.97 2.86 1.73
C ASP A 75 -3.35 2.43 0.31
N LEU A 76 -3.02 1.19 -0.04
CA LEU A 76 -3.34 0.50 -1.30
C LEU A 76 -4.27 -0.69 -1.06
N SER A 77 -4.87 -0.81 0.13
CA SER A 77 -5.70 -1.96 0.51
C SER A 77 -6.88 -2.18 -0.44
N ASN A 78 -7.34 -3.41 -0.57
CA ASN A 78 -8.51 -3.79 -1.38
C ASN A 78 -8.41 -3.26 -2.82
N ASN A 79 -7.36 -3.67 -3.51
CA ASN A 79 -7.11 -3.39 -4.93
C ASN A 79 -6.87 -4.70 -5.69
N ALA A 80 -6.45 -4.60 -6.95
CA ALA A 80 -6.16 -5.75 -7.82
C ALA A 80 -4.65 -5.91 -8.11
N LEU A 81 -3.80 -5.52 -7.17
CA LEU A 81 -2.34 -5.60 -7.32
C LEU A 81 -1.90 -7.07 -7.31
N ASN A 82 -1.32 -7.52 -8.42
CA ASN A 82 -0.70 -8.86 -8.50
C ASN A 82 0.81 -8.83 -8.24
N HIS A 83 1.44 -7.68 -8.48
CA HIS A 83 2.85 -7.45 -8.24
C HIS A 83 3.00 -6.05 -7.64
N LEU A 84 3.87 -5.91 -6.66
CA LEU A 84 4.22 -4.62 -6.09
C LEU A 84 5.73 -4.48 -5.97
N GLU A 85 6.25 -3.41 -6.55
CA GLU A 85 7.64 -2.99 -6.44
C GLU A 85 7.67 -1.54 -6.00
N LEU A 86 8.26 -1.24 -4.84
CA LEU A 86 8.34 0.12 -4.30
C LEU A 86 9.75 0.41 -3.79
N ASN A 87 10.20 1.65 -4.04
CA ASN A 87 11.44 2.19 -3.51
C ASN A 87 11.19 3.56 -2.89
N SER A 88 11.46 3.69 -1.59
CA SER A 88 11.29 4.94 -0.86
C SER A 88 12.11 4.93 0.44
N GLY A 89 12.75 6.05 0.74
CA GLY A 89 13.42 6.25 2.04
C GLY A 89 12.53 6.93 3.10
N SER A 90 11.39 7.49 2.70
CA SER A 90 10.53 8.32 3.55
C SER A 90 9.29 7.59 4.07
N LEU A 91 8.86 6.52 3.38
CA LEU A 91 7.61 5.82 3.70
C LEU A 91 7.71 5.15 5.08
N PHE A 92 6.80 5.51 5.98
CA PHE A 92 6.70 5.03 7.36
C PHE A 92 5.70 3.88 7.49
N SER A 93 4.54 3.99 6.86
CA SER A 93 3.46 2.99 6.88
C SER A 93 2.99 2.64 5.47
N LEU A 94 2.87 1.35 5.20
CA LEU A 94 2.34 0.80 3.96
C LEU A 94 1.25 -0.23 4.26
N LYS A 95 0.08 -0.03 3.68
CA LYS A 95 -1.01 -1.00 3.72
C LYS A 95 -1.32 -1.49 2.31
N VAL A 96 -1.27 -2.79 2.11
CA VAL A 96 -1.54 -3.45 0.83
C VAL A 96 -2.51 -4.62 1.01
N SER A 97 -3.20 -4.68 2.15
CA SER A 97 -4.09 -5.78 2.52
C SER A 97 -5.16 -6.07 1.46
N GLY A 98 -5.58 -7.32 1.31
CA GLY A 98 -6.65 -7.69 0.39
C GLY A 98 -6.30 -7.56 -1.11
N ASN A 99 -5.01 -7.52 -1.46
CA ASN A 99 -4.55 -7.55 -2.85
C ASN A 99 -4.05 -8.95 -3.24
N PRO A 100 -4.29 -9.47 -4.45
CA PRO A 100 -3.80 -10.80 -4.87
C PRO A 100 -2.30 -10.82 -5.21
N LEU A 101 -1.43 -10.40 -4.28
CA LEU A 101 0.01 -10.24 -4.49
C LEU A 101 0.74 -11.58 -4.67
N LEU A 102 1.17 -11.85 -5.90
CA LEU A 102 2.07 -12.95 -6.25
C LEU A 102 3.53 -12.61 -5.97
N THR A 103 3.89 -11.32 -6.02
CA THR A 103 5.27 -10.87 -5.80
C THR A 103 5.28 -9.54 -5.07
N LEU A 104 6.07 -9.49 -3.99
CA LEU A 104 6.30 -8.29 -3.18
C LEU A 104 7.79 -7.97 -3.14
N LYS A 105 8.18 -6.86 -3.76
CA LYS A 105 9.56 -6.34 -3.78
C LYS A 105 9.60 -4.96 -3.15
N LEU A 106 10.12 -4.86 -1.93
CA LEU A 106 10.15 -3.60 -1.20
C LEU A 106 11.59 -3.24 -0.89
N ASN A 107 11.96 -2.00 -1.20
CA ASN A 107 13.18 -1.35 -0.71
C ASN A 107 12.77 -0.07 0.02
N LEU A 108 12.38 -0.23 1.28
CA LEU A 108 11.72 0.82 2.06
C LEU A 108 12.46 1.02 3.39
N SER A 109 13.57 1.75 3.34
CA SER A 109 14.49 1.90 4.48
C SER A 109 13.91 2.66 5.68
N GLY A 110 12.84 3.43 5.45
CA GLY A 110 12.08 4.15 6.47
C GLY A 110 10.90 3.38 7.05
N LEU A 111 10.51 2.24 6.47
CA LEU A 111 9.24 1.58 6.79
C LEU A 111 9.25 0.95 8.17
N VAL A 112 8.25 1.27 8.97
CA VAL A 112 8.06 0.77 10.34
C VAL A 112 6.85 -0.17 10.42
N VAL A 113 5.79 0.12 9.65
CA VAL A 113 4.54 -0.64 9.65
C VAL A 113 4.23 -1.14 8.24
N LEU A 114 4.05 -2.45 8.10
CA LEU A 114 3.59 -3.09 6.88
C LEU A 114 2.37 -3.97 7.18
N ASN A 115 1.24 -3.63 6.58
CA ASN A 115 0.10 -4.54 6.52
C ASN A 115 -0.01 -5.16 5.12
N ALA A 116 0.30 -6.45 5.04
CA ALA A 116 0.17 -7.28 3.85
C ALA A 116 -0.71 -8.51 4.12
N SER A 117 -1.77 -8.34 4.92
CA SER A 117 -2.73 -9.39 5.22
C SER A 117 -3.63 -9.72 4.02
N SER A 118 -4.11 -10.95 3.96
CA SER A 118 -5.04 -11.44 2.94
C SER A 118 -4.52 -11.22 1.51
N CYS A 119 -3.20 -11.35 1.33
CA CYS A 119 -2.52 -11.02 0.07
C CYS A 119 -2.20 -12.22 -0.83
N SER A 120 -2.60 -13.43 -0.44
CA SER A 120 -2.22 -14.69 -1.13
C SER A 120 -0.71 -14.94 -1.25
N ILE A 121 0.11 -14.30 -0.41
CA ILE A 121 1.56 -14.45 -0.38
C ILE A 121 1.89 -15.90 -0.01
N SER A 122 2.82 -16.51 -0.74
CA SER A 122 3.26 -17.90 -0.50
C SER A 122 4.68 -18.02 0.04
N PHE A 123 5.51 -17.01 -0.17
CA PHE A 123 6.85 -16.92 0.41
C PHE A 123 7.30 -15.46 0.44
N LEU A 124 8.22 -15.14 1.35
CA LEU A 124 8.99 -13.90 1.34
C LEU A 124 10.37 -14.18 0.74
N PRO A 125 10.91 -13.31 -0.13
CA PRO A 125 12.21 -13.53 -0.73
C PRO A 125 13.34 -13.50 0.31
N PRO A 126 14.47 -14.19 0.08
CA PRO A 126 15.68 -14.01 0.89
C PRO A 126 16.10 -12.55 0.94
N GLY A 127 16.51 -12.06 2.11
CA GLY A 127 16.89 -10.65 2.30
C GLY A 127 15.70 -9.67 2.40
N PHE A 128 14.45 -10.15 2.46
CA PHE A 128 13.27 -9.28 2.60
C PHE A 128 13.40 -8.27 3.75
N PHE A 129 13.86 -8.72 4.92
CA PHE A 129 14.05 -7.86 6.09
C PHE A 129 15.31 -6.98 6.01
N GLU A 130 16.32 -7.36 5.23
CA GLU A 130 17.52 -6.52 5.01
C GLU A 130 17.18 -5.23 4.27
N LEU A 131 16.15 -5.28 3.41
CA LEU A 131 15.62 -4.13 2.68
C LEU A 131 14.60 -3.30 3.47
N LEU A 132 14.25 -3.76 4.68
CA LEU A 132 13.27 -3.14 5.59
C LEU A 132 13.85 -3.03 7.01
N PRO A 133 15.04 -2.42 7.20
CA PRO A 133 15.81 -2.48 8.45
C PRO A 133 15.15 -1.80 9.67
N ARG A 134 14.06 -1.04 9.44
CA ARG A 134 13.29 -0.34 10.48
C ARG A 134 11.92 -0.98 10.73
N LEU A 135 11.60 -2.08 10.05
CA LEU A 135 10.28 -2.69 10.17
C LEU A 135 10.10 -3.28 11.57
N GLU A 136 9.09 -2.80 12.28
CA GLU A 136 8.76 -3.24 13.64
C GLU A 136 7.47 -4.03 13.66
N VAL A 137 6.49 -3.65 12.83
CA VAL A 137 5.16 -4.25 12.78
C VAL A 137 4.88 -4.81 11.40
N LEU A 138 4.64 -6.11 11.33
CA LEU A 138 4.30 -6.81 10.10
C LEU A 138 3.04 -7.65 10.27
N ASP A 139 2.03 -7.38 9.46
CA ASP A 139 0.85 -8.22 9.35
C ASP A 139 0.85 -9.01 8.04
N LEU A 140 0.84 -10.33 8.16
CA LEU A 140 0.76 -11.33 7.10
C LEU A 140 -0.40 -12.31 7.35
N SER A 141 -1.35 -11.98 8.23
CA SER A 141 -2.57 -12.76 8.46
C SER A 141 -3.31 -13.06 7.16
N GLY A 142 -4.05 -14.17 7.08
CA GLY A 142 -4.80 -14.52 5.86
C GLY A 142 -3.94 -14.89 4.63
N ASN A 143 -2.63 -15.07 4.77
CA ASN A 143 -1.77 -15.62 3.72
C ASN A 143 -1.59 -17.14 3.90
N GLU A 144 -2.64 -17.92 3.66
CA GLU A 144 -2.71 -19.38 3.95
C GLU A 144 -1.62 -20.23 3.27
N LYS A 145 -1.04 -19.73 2.16
CA LYS A 145 0.02 -20.43 1.42
C LYS A 145 1.41 -20.17 1.98
N LEU A 146 1.57 -19.19 2.88
CA LEU A 146 2.84 -18.81 3.46
C LEU A 146 3.28 -19.86 4.49
N ARG A 147 4.39 -20.53 4.21
CA ARG A 147 4.87 -21.66 5.05
C ARG A 147 6.01 -21.32 5.98
N ALA A 148 6.74 -20.25 5.70
CA ALA A 148 7.93 -19.88 6.43
C ALA A 148 8.14 -18.38 6.37
N ILE A 149 8.64 -17.82 7.47
CA ILE A 149 9.12 -16.45 7.58
C ILE A 149 10.64 -16.53 7.73
N PRO A 150 11.42 -15.81 6.91
CA PRO A 150 12.87 -15.75 7.09
C PRO A 150 13.22 -15.11 8.45
N PRO A 151 14.45 -15.29 8.96
CA PRO A 151 14.90 -14.62 10.18
C PRO A 151 14.62 -13.12 10.13
N ASN A 152 14.07 -12.59 11.21
CA ASN A 152 13.53 -11.24 11.26
C ASN A 152 13.86 -10.57 12.62
N HIS A 153 13.70 -9.25 12.67
CA HIS A 153 13.96 -8.41 13.83
C HIS A 153 12.67 -7.71 14.32
N LEU A 154 11.50 -8.27 14.00
CA LEU A 154 10.21 -7.62 14.22
C LEU A 154 9.90 -7.53 15.71
N GLN A 155 9.19 -6.47 16.11
CA GLN A 155 8.60 -6.38 17.44
C GLN A 155 7.22 -7.04 17.49
N GLN A 156 6.49 -6.97 16.36
CA GLN A 156 5.15 -7.52 16.22
C GLN A 156 4.99 -8.19 14.85
N LEU A 157 4.56 -9.45 14.87
CA LEU A 157 4.33 -10.26 13.68
C LEU A 157 2.98 -10.97 13.79
N PHE A 158 2.10 -10.74 12.81
CA PHE A 158 0.78 -11.38 12.71
C PHE A 158 0.76 -12.33 11.49
N ILE A 159 0.34 -13.60 11.66
CA ILE A 159 0.41 -14.63 10.60
C ILE A 159 -0.82 -15.56 10.49
N GLN A 160 -1.76 -15.52 11.44
CA GLN A 160 -2.93 -16.42 11.45
C GLN A 160 -4.15 -15.74 10.78
N SER A 161 -5.01 -16.49 10.09
CA SER A 161 -6.34 -16.01 9.67
C SER A 161 -7.22 -15.78 10.90
N GLU A 162 -8.06 -14.74 10.86
CA GLU A 162 -9.24 -14.66 11.72
C GLU A 162 -10.26 -15.72 11.26
N ASP A 163 -9.96 -17.01 11.46
CA ASP A 163 -11.03 -17.99 11.62
C ASP A 163 -11.58 -17.77 13.04
N GLU A 164 -12.83 -17.31 13.10
CA GLU A 164 -13.58 -17.14 14.34
C GLU A 164 -13.59 -18.44 15.14
N GLY A 165 -12.68 -18.54 16.11
CA GLY A 165 -12.67 -19.62 17.07
C GLY A 165 -11.34 -20.34 17.11
N ASN A 166 -10.56 -19.96 18.12
CA ASN A 166 -9.58 -20.79 18.83
C ASN A 166 -8.09 -20.50 18.54
N CYS A 167 -7.47 -19.97 19.59
CA CYS A 167 -6.11 -20.20 20.07
C CYS A 167 -4.91 -19.41 19.51
N ASP A 168 -4.31 -18.73 20.49
CA ASP A 168 -2.87 -18.58 20.70
C ASP A 168 -2.15 -17.51 19.88
N VAL A 169 -2.22 -16.30 20.45
CA VAL A 169 -1.19 -15.27 20.34
C VAL A 169 0.17 -15.93 20.56
N LEU A 170 0.90 -16.19 19.48
CA LEU A 170 2.33 -16.41 19.55
C LEU A 170 2.98 -15.08 19.93
N ARG A 171 2.98 -14.79 21.23
CA ARG A 171 3.97 -13.90 21.82
C ARG A 171 5.29 -14.63 21.66
N GLU A 172 6.19 -14.09 20.83
CA GLU A 172 7.61 -14.38 21.03
C GLU A 172 7.94 -13.94 22.45
N LYS A 173 8.01 -14.93 23.34
CA LYS A 173 8.64 -14.78 24.63
C LYS A 173 10.12 -14.62 24.38
N ASP A 174 10.65 -13.54 24.95
CA ASP A 174 11.96 -13.47 25.59
C ASP A 174 12.80 -14.75 25.50
N GLU A 175 13.86 -14.75 24.69
CA GLU A 175 15.04 -15.55 25.01
C GLU A 175 16.36 -14.81 24.70
N VAL A 176 16.95 -14.34 25.80
CA VAL A 176 18.38 -14.40 26.14
C VAL A 176 19.32 -13.37 25.50
N LYS A 177 19.62 -12.33 26.28
CA LYS A 177 20.93 -12.23 26.94
C LYS A 177 20.85 -11.54 28.30
#